data_AF-A0A1G2I853-F1
#
_entry.id   AF-A0A1G2I853-F1
#
_cell.length_a   1.000
_cell.length_b   1.000
_cell.length_c   1.000
_cell.angle_alpha   90.00
_cell.angle_beta   90.00
_cell.angle_gamma   90.00
#
_symmetry.space_group_name_H-M   'P 1'
#
loop_
_entity.id
_entity.type
_entity.pdbx_description
1 polymer ?
#
loop_
_entity_poly.entity_id
_entity_poly.type
_entity_poly.pdbx_seq_one_letter_code
_entity_poly.pdbx_strand_id
1 'polypeptide(L)'
;MTNKEQFLIEHNKLSPLSLQATLVLLTRFRTDKTSLFKDENWSIDKLRRPFILWLTSLPSELSEDGIKQGKDKLAKKLFHPYPVTKV
;
A
#
# COMPACT_ATOMS: atom_id res chain seq x y z
N MET A 1 23.27 -11.45 5.54
CA MET A 1 21.82 -11.47 5.84
C MET A 1 21.30 -10.07 5.65
N THR A 2 20.18 -9.91 4.96
CA THR A 2 19.57 -8.60 4.76
C THR A 2 18.64 -8.36 5.94
N ASN A 3 18.78 -7.21 6.60
CA ASN A 3 17.87 -6.83 7.68
C ASN A 3 16.63 -6.12 7.09
N LYS A 4 15.63 -5.88 7.94
CA LYS A 4 14.34 -5.28 7.55
C LYS A 4 14.49 -3.93 6.85
N GLU A 5 15.40 -3.08 7.34
CA GLU A 5 15.62 -1.72 6.82
C GLU A 5 16.31 -1.77 5.45
N GLN A 6 17.31 -2.63 5.30
CA GLN A 6 17.96 -2.86 4.01
C GLN A 6 16.97 -3.41 2.97
N PHE A 7 16.09 -4.33 3.38
CA PHE A 7 15.04 -4.82 2.50
C PHE A 7 14.12 -3.68 2.04
N LEU A 8 13.73 -2.77 2.94
CA LEU A 8 12.88 -1.63 2.62
C LEU A 8 13.54 -0.71 1.58
N ILE A 9 14.80 -0.37 1.80
CA ILE A 9 15.56 0.52 0.90
C ILE A 9 15.67 -0.09 -0.49
N GLU A 10 16.10 -1.36 -0.58
CA GLU A 10 16.24 -2.05 -1.86
C GLU A 10 14.89 -2.25 -2.57
N HIS A 11 13.84 -2.61 -1.82
CA HIS A 11 12.49 -2.69 -2.36
C HIS A 11 12.04 -1.35 -2.95
N ASN A 12 12.16 -0.26 -2.20
CA ASN A 12 11.68 1.06 -2.63
C ASN A 12 12.49 1.62 -3.81
N LYS A 13 13.81 1.37 -3.84
CA LYS A 13 14.69 1.73 -4.96
C LYS A 13 14.27 1.03 -6.26
N LEU A 14 13.81 -0.22 -6.16
CA LEU A 14 13.43 -1.04 -7.32
C LEU A 14 11.94 -0.93 -7.67
N SER A 15 11.15 -0.17 -6.92
CA SER A 15 9.69 -0.12 -7.06
C SER A 15 9.23 1.27 -7.52
N PRO A 16 8.17 1.35 -8.33
CA PRO A 16 7.56 2.63 -8.69
C PRO A 16 7.01 3.32 -7.44
N LEU A 17 6.80 4.64 -7.51
CA LEU A 17 6.28 5.44 -6.39
C LEU A 17 4.98 4.88 -5.79
N SER A 18 4.09 4.32 -6.63
CA SER A 18 2.82 3.71 -6.20
C SER A 18 2.97 2.40 -5.40
N LEU A 19 4.15 1.79 -5.42
CA LEU A 19 4.45 0.55 -4.70
C LEU A 19 5.57 0.76 -3.68
N GLN A 20 6.01 1.99 -3.41
CA GLN A 20 6.91 2.23 -2.29
C GLN A 20 6.19 1.94 -0.98
N ALA A 21 6.91 1.31 -0.06
CA ALA A 21 6.36 0.90 1.22
C ALA A 21 7.01 1.68 2.36
N THR A 22 6.40 1.59 3.53
CA THR A 22 6.93 2.10 4.80
C THR A 22 7.31 0.95 5.73
N LEU A 23 8.05 1.26 6.79
CA LEU A 23 8.43 0.27 7.80
C LEU A 23 7.21 -0.36 8.49
N VAL A 24 6.11 0.40 8.60
CA VAL A 24 4.82 -0.05 9.16
C VAL A 24 4.21 -1.14 8.29
N LEU A 25 4.19 -0.95 6.96
CA LEU A 25 3.71 -1.96 6.01
C LEU A 25 4.55 -3.25 6.08
N LEU A 26 5.87 -3.14 6.25
CA LEU A 26 6.72 -4.32 6.47
C LEU A 26 6.41 -5.04 7.79
N THR A 27 6.17 -4.30 8.89
CA THR A 27 5.76 -4.91 10.16
C THR A 27 4.47 -5.71 9.97
N ARG A 28 3.48 -5.10 9.32
CA ARG A 28 2.18 -5.74 9.08
C ARG A 28 2.31 -6.95 8.18
N PHE A 29 3.10 -6.87 7.11
CA PHE A 29 3.37 -8.01 6.24
C PHE A 29 3.96 -9.19 7.01
N ARG A 30 4.90 -8.96 7.94
CA ARG A 30 5.47 -10.03 8.79
C ARG A 30 4.41 -10.67 9.69
N THR A 31 3.50 -9.88 10.25
CA THR A 31 2.39 -10.37 11.07
C THR A 31 1.36 -11.15 10.26
N ASP A 32 1.01 -10.68 9.07
CA ASP A 32 -0.01 -11.31 8.23
C ASP A 32 0.51 -12.59 7.55
N LYS A 33 1.81 -12.64 7.24
CA LYS A 33 2.45 -13.71 6.46
C LYS A 33 3.57 -14.40 7.24
N THR A 34 3.36 -14.65 8.53
CA THR A 34 4.35 -15.29 9.43
C THR A 34 4.94 -16.57 8.85
N SER A 35 4.17 -17.38 8.11
CA SER A 35 4.62 -18.62 7.48
C SER A 35 5.72 -18.44 6.42
N LEU A 36 5.88 -17.23 5.85
CA LEU A 36 6.95 -16.90 4.92
C LEU A 36 8.27 -16.59 5.62
N PHE A 37 8.24 -16.31 6.92
CA PHE A 37 9.38 -15.95 7.74
C PHE A 37 9.76 -17.14 8.63
N LYS A 38 10.39 -18.15 8.01
CA LYS A 38 10.95 -19.31 8.76
C LYS A 38 12.20 -18.93 9.56
N ASP A 39 12.84 -17.83 9.17
CA ASP A 39 14.06 -17.27 9.73
C ASP A 39 13.93 -15.74 9.75
N GLU A 40 14.72 -15.05 10.57
CA GLU A 40 14.71 -13.59 10.68
C GLU A 40 15.30 -12.86 9.45
N ASN A 41 15.48 -13.58 8.34
CA ASN A 41 16.16 -13.11 7.15
C ASN A 41 15.20 -12.39 6.19
N TRP A 42 15.43 -11.10 5.97
CA TRP A 42 14.64 -10.29 5.04
C TRP A 42 15.19 -10.39 3.61
N SER A 43 15.26 -11.60 3.05
CA SER A 43 15.82 -11.83 1.70
C SER A 43 14.98 -11.16 0.61
N ILE A 44 15.62 -10.31 -0.20
CA ILE A 44 15.01 -9.64 -1.35
C ILE A 44 14.47 -10.68 -2.35
N ASP A 45 15.27 -11.67 -2.72
CA ASP A 45 14.90 -12.66 -3.75
C ASP A 45 13.67 -13.49 -3.36
N LYS A 46 13.50 -13.77 -2.06
CA LYS A 46 12.41 -14.61 -1.56
C LYS A 46 11.16 -13.81 -1.20
N LEU A 47 11.32 -12.65 -0.55
CA LEU A 47 10.21 -11.93 0.06
C LEU A 47 9.65 -10.81 -0.82
N ARG A 48 10.42 -10.27 -1.77
CA ARG A 48 9.97 -9.11 -2.56
C ARG A 48 8.71 -9.41 -3.37
N ARG A 49 8.65 -10.56 -4.05
CA ARG A 49 7.47 -10.95 -4.84
C ARG A 49 6.22 -11.17 -3.96
N PRO A 50 6.28 -11.99 -2.89
CA PRO A 50 5.19 -12.10 -1.94
C PRO A 50 4.76 -10.76 -1.32
N PHE A 51 5.71 -9.88 -1.03
CA PHE A 51 5.44 -8.57 -0.46
C PHE A 51 4.69 -7.67 -1.44
N ILE A 52 5.10 -7.58 -2.71
CA ILE A 52 4.39 -6.82 -3.74
C ILE A 52 2.97 -7.36 -3.92
N LEU A 53 2.80 -8.68 -4.01
CA LEU A 53 1.49 -9.30 -4.14
C LEU A 53 0.58 -9.00 -2.95
N TRP A 54 1.14 -9.01 -1.73
CA TRP A 54 0.39 -8.63 -0.53
C TRP A 54 0.04 -7.13 -0.55
N LEU A 55 0.99 -6.26 -0.93
CA LEU A 55 0.81 -4.82 -0.99
C LEU A 55 -0.30 -4.42 -1.98
N THR A 56 -0.33 -5.05 -3.17
CA THR A 56 -1.38 -4.81 -4.17
C THR A 56 -2.74 -5.43 -3.82
N SER A 57 -2.77 -6.36 -2.86
CA SER A 57 -4.01 -6.94 -2.34
C SER A 57 -4.65 -6.12 -1.22
N LEU A 58 -3.95 -5.11 -0.70
CA LEU A 58 -4.51 -4.24 0.35
C LEU A 58 -5.64 -3.37 -0.24
N PRO A 59 -6.75 -3.18 0.49
CA PRO A 59 -7.78 -2.22 0.09
C PRO A 59 -7.16 -0.82 -0.01
N SER A 60 -7.63 -0.01 -0.96
CA SER A 60 -6.98 1.27 -1.33
C SER A 60 -6.79 2.22 -0.14
N GLU A 61 -7.62 2.08 0.89
CA GLU A 61 -7.62 2.89 2.11
C GLU A 61 -6.40 2.69 3.02
N LEU A 62 -5.59 1.66 2.76
CA LEU A 62 -4.34 1.38 3.48
C LEU A 62 -3.08 1.76 2.69
N SER A 63 -3.24 2.19 1.44
CA SER A 63 -2.16 2.63 0.54
C SER A 63 -1.96 4.15 0.53
N GLU A 64 -2.64 4.88 1.43
CA GLU A 64 -2.92 6.31 1.29
C GLU A 64 -1.90 7.26 1.93
N ASP A 65 -0.63 6.85 2.02
CA ASP A 65 0.45 7.85 2.18
C ASP A 65 0.91 8.43 0.82
N GLY A 66 0.20 8.12 -0.27
CA GLY A 66 0.39 8.75 -1.57
C GLY A 66 -0.90 8.84 -2.38
N ILE A 67 -1.41 10.06 -2.59
CA ILE A 67 -2.53 10.42 -3.48
C ILE A 67 -3.93 10.32 -2.87
N LYS A 68 -4.23 11.14 -1.86
CA LYS A 68 -5.57 11.75 -1.69
C LYS A 68 -5.48 13.20 -1.19
N GLN A 69 -4.99 14.10 -2.05
CA GLN A 69 -5.71 15.35 -2.23
C GLN A 69 -6.44 15.27 -3.57
N GLY A 70 -7.78 15.23 -3.54
CA GLY A 70 -8.56 15.71 -4.69
C GLY A 70 -9.63 14.81 -5.31
N LYS A 71 -10.27 13.86 -4.61
CA LYS A 71 -11.46 13.18 -5.19
C LYS A 71 -12.77 13.36 -4.43
N ASP A 72 -12.76 13.65 -3.13
CA ASP A 72 -14.01 13.83 -2.36
C ASP A 72 -14.65 15.23 -2.47
N LYS A 73 -13.91 16.24 -2.94
CA LYS A 73 -14.46 17.59 -3.16
C LYS A 73 -15.12 17.77 -4.54
N LEU A 74 -14.77 16.94 -5.53
CA LEU A 74 -15.35 17.05 -6.88
C LEU A 74 -16.75 16.44 -6.97
N ALA A 75 -16.97 15.29 -6.32
CA ALA A 75 -18.28 14.63 -6.30
C ALA A 75 -19.36 15.53 -5.67
N LYS A 76 -19.03 16.24 -4.57
CA LYS A 76 -19.99 17.14 -3.90
C LYS A 76 -20.28 18.42 -4.70
N LYS A 77 -19.41 18.80 -5.64
CA LYS A 77 -19.60 20.00 -6.48
C LYS A 77 -20.38 19.68 -7.76
N LEU A 78 -20.32 18.44 -8.24
CA LEU A 78 -20.94 18.02 -9.50
C LEU A 78 -22.40 17.55 -9.35
N PHE A 79 -22.77 17.02 -8.19
CA PHE A 79 -24.15 16.60 -7.91
C PHE A 79 -24.91 17.67 -7.14
N HIS A 80 -25.34 18.73 -7.84
CA HIS A 80 -26.51 19.49 -7.38
C HIS A 80 -27.75 18.66 -7.74
N PRO A 81 -28.56 18.19 -6.78
CA PRO A 81 -29.84 17.59 -7.11
C PRO A 81 -30.70 18.68 -7.78
N TYR A 82 -31.10 18.45 -9.03
CA TYR A 82 -32.05 19.32 -9.73
C TYR A 82 -33.32 19.47 -8.87
N PRO A 83 -33.85 20.69 -8.68
CA PRO A 83 -35.05 20.86 -7.90
C PRO A 83 -36.21 20.15 -8.59
N VAL A 84 -36.82 19.19 -7.88
CA VAL A 84 -38.05 18.53 -8.30
C VAL A 84 -39.17 19.56 -8.22
N THR A 85 -39.67 20.00 -9.38
CA THR A 85 -40.91 20.77 -9.47
C THR A 85 -42.07 19.87 -9.05
N LYS A 86 -42.71 20.22 -7.92
CA LYS A 86 -43.98 19.62 -7.51
C LYS A 86 -45.06 20.09 -8.49
N VAL A 87 -45.68 19.15 -9.20
CA VAL A 87 -46.94 19.33 -9.95
C VAL A 87 -48.13 19.18 -9.02
#